data_AF-X0KGI9-F1
#
_entry.id   AF-X0KGI9-F1
#
_cell.length_a   1.000
_cell.length_b   1.000
_cell.length_c   1.000
_cell.angle_alpha   90.00
_cell.angle_beta   90.00
_cell.angle_gamma   90.00
#
_symmetry.space_group_name_H-M   'P 1'
#
loop_
_entity.id
_entity.type
_entity.pdbx_description
1 polymer ?
#
loop_
_entity_poly.entity_id
_entity_poly.type
_entity_poly.pdbx_seq_one_letter_code
_entity_poly.pdbx_strand_id
1 'polypeptide(L)' 'MEDIVQLNQDYHILICRLCQAAVRPGSSIELHFRRQHQLKGQVLKDIKNYYGTLELADPKLTIKR' A
#
# COMPACT_ATOMS: atom_id res chain seq x y z
N MET A 1 -8.59 12.86 2.60
CA MET A 1 -8.38 11.50 3.18
C MET A 1 -7.06 10.90 2.68
N GLU A 2 -6.09 11.72 2.21
CA GLU A 2 -5.07 11.29 1.24
C GLU A 2 -3.61 11.44 1.72
N ASP A 3 -3.33 11.70 3.00
CA ASP A 3 -1.96 12.08 3.43
C ASP A 3 -1.22 11.03 4.31
N ILE A 4 -1.74 9.81 4.41
CA ILE A 4 -1.16 8.80 5.32
C ILE A 4 -0.09 7.95 4.61
N VAL A 5 -0.28 7.69 3.31
CA VAL A 5 0.56 6.80 2.50
C VAL A 5 0.78 7.40 1.11
N GLN A 6 1.99 7.23 0.57
CA GLN A 6 2.37 7.66 -0.76
C GLN A 6 2.82 6.44 -1.56
N LEU A 7 2.17 6.16 -2.69
CA LEU A 7 2.58 5.08 -3.58
C LEU A 7 3.75 5.53 -4.44
N ASN A 8 4.82 4.74 -4.44
CA ASN A 8 5.90 4.86 -5.42
C ASN A 8 5.66 3.85 -6.55
N GLN A 9 5.13 4.35 -7.67
CA GLN A 9 4.76 3.53 -8.84
C GLN A 9 5.97 2.83 -9.49
N ASP A 10 7.14 3.47 -9.47
CA ASP A 10 8.38 2.93 -10.04
C ASP A 10 8.80 1.59 -9.42
N TYR A 11 8.61 1.46 -8.10
CA TYR A 11 9.04 0.30 -7.32
C TYR A 11 7.85 -0.49 -6.75
N HIS A 12 6.61 -0.08 -7.05
CA HIS A 12 5.39 -0.62 -6.44
C HIS A 12 5.50 -0.76 -4.91
N ILE A 13 5.98 0.29 -4.22
CA ILE A 13 6.08 0.33 -2.75
C ILE A 13 5.25 1.48 -2.19
N LEU A 14 4.69 1.28 -1.00
CA LEU A 14 3.98 2.32 -0.26
C LEU A 14 4.93 2.95 0.75
N ILE A 15 5.15 4.25 0.62
CA ILE A 15 5.86 5.04 1.60
C ILE A 15 4.85 5.52 2.63
N CYS A 16 5.00 5.09 3.87
CA CYS A 16 4.22 5.61 4.98
C CYS A 16 4.65 7.05 5.26
N ARG A 17 3.78 8.06 5.14
CA ARG A 17 4.14 9.46 5.42
C ARG A 17 4.30 9.75 6.92
N LEU A 18 3.70 8.92 7.77
CA LEU A 18 3.77 9.06 9.22
C LEU A 18 5.15 8.72 9.81
N CYS A 19 5.86 7.76 9.22
CA CYS A 19 7.19 7.35 9.67
C CYS A 19 8.25 7.31 8.57
N GLN A 20 7.88 7.70 7.34
CA GLN A 20 8.70 7.61 6.13
C GLN A 20 9.23 6.20 5.83
N ALA A 21 8.58 5.15 6.34
CA ALA A 21 8.97 3.78 6.08
C ALA A 21 8.45 3.28 4.73
N ALA A 22 9.28 2.51 4.02
CA ALA A 22 8.86 1.78 2.83
C ALA A 22 8.14 0.48 3.24
N VAL A 23 6.91 0.32 2.76
CA VAL A 23 5.99 -0.77 3.07
C VAL A 23 5.59 -1.43 1.76
N ARG A 24 5.68 -2.75 1.68
CA ARG A 24 5.19 -3.47 0.51
C ARG A 24 3.66 -3.44 0.45
N PRO A 25 3.05 -3.22 -0.73
CA PRO A 25 1.62 -3.38 -0.91
C PRO A 25 1.20 -4.81 -0.55
N GLY A 26 -0.07 -5.01 -0.17
CA GLY A 26 -0.60 -6.31 0.25
C GLY A 26 -0.56 -6.55 1.76
N SER A 27 -0.10 -7.74 2.19
CA SER A 27 -0.15 -8.14 3.62
C SER A 27 0.74 -7.30 4.54
N SER A 28 1.81 -6.71 4.01
CA SER A 28 2.74 -5.88 4.80
C SER A 28 2.17 -4.52 5.20
N ILE A 29 1.23 -3.96 4.42
CA ILE A 29 0.49 -2.74 4.78
C ILE A 29 -0.19 -2.94 6.14
N GLU A 30 -0.96 -4.01 6.25
CA GLU A 30 -1.77 -4.29 7.43
C GLU A 30 -0.90 -4.40 8.69
N LEU A 31 0.20 -5.15 8.58
CA LEU A 31 1.14 -5.34 9.68
C LEU A 31 1.81 -4.03 10.10
N HIS A 32 2.27 -3.23 9.13
CA HIS A 32 2.96 -1.97 9.40
C HIS A 32 2.03 -0.98 10.10
N PHE A 33 0.89 -0.65 9.50
CA PHE A 33 0.00 0.37 10.05
C PHE A 33 -0.66 -0.07 11.36
N ARG A 34 -0.94 -1.36 11.54
CA ARG A 34 -1.50 -1.89 12.80
C ARG A 34 -0.47 -1.91 13.93
N ARG A 35 0.80 -2.24 13.66
CA ARG A 35 1.84 -2.31 14.70
C ARG A 35 2.52 -0.97 14.97
N GLN A 36 2.89 -0.23 13.92
CA GLN A 36 3.66 1.02 14.04
C GLN A 36 2.76 2.21 14.34
N HIS A 37 1.61 2.30 13.68
CA HIS A 37 0.70 3.44 13.80
C HIS A 37 -0.56 3.16 14.60
N GLN A 38 -0.76 1.89 15.01
CA GLN A 38 -1.99 1.42 15.64
C GLN A 38 -3.26 1.87 14.90
N LEU A 39 -3.17 2.06 13.58
CA LEU A 39 -4.33 2.33 12.75
C LEU A 39 -5.18 1.08 12.68
N LYS A 40 -6.48 1.22 12.94
CA LYS A 40 -7.44 0.13 13.01
C LYS A 40 -8.72 0.55 12.28
N GLY A 41 -9.52 -0.42 11.88
CA GLY A 41 -10.85 -0.17 11.33
C GLY A 41 -10.85 0.16 9.84
N GLN A 42 -11.81 1.00 9.43
CA GLN A 42 -12.17 1.23 8.03
C GLN A 42 -11.01 1.75 7.19
N VAL A 43 -10.22 2.70 7.72
CA VAL A 43 -9.13 3.38 7.00
C VAL A 43 -8.07 2.41 6.50
N LEU A 44 -7.64 1.48 7.35
CA LEU A 44 -6.62 0.48 7.00
C LEU A 44 -7.14 -0.55 5.99
N LYS A 45 -8.42 -0.92 6.11
CA LYS A 45 -9.10 -1.80 5.16
C LYS A 45 -9.23 -1.11 3.79
N ASP A 46 -9.53 0.18 3.77
CA ASP A 46 -9.67 0.97 2.54
C ASP A 46 -8.32 1.10 1.81
N ILE A 47 -7.26 1.48 2.53
CA ILE A 47 -5.87 1.51 2.02
C ILE A 47 -5.49 0.12 1.48
N LYS A 48 -5.70 -0.95 2.25
CA LYS A 48 -5.40 -2.31 1.78
C LYS A 48 -6.21 -2.68 0.54
N ASN A 49 -7.48 -2.30 0.45
CA ASN A 49 -8.31 -2.67 -0.69
C ASN A 49 -7.90 -1.90 -1.95
N TYR A 50 -7.53 -0.63 -1.80
CA TYR A 50 -7.08 0.23 -2.89
C TYR A 50 -5.69 -0.16 -3.41
N TYR A 51 -4.74 -0.44 -2.50
CA TYR A 51 -3.36 -0.75 -2.87
C TYR A 51 -3.04 -2.24 -2.91
N GLY A 52 -3.88 -3.11 -2.36
CA GLY A 52 -3.73 -4.57 -2.43
C GLY A 52 -3.99 -5.11 -3.83
N THR A 53 -4.78 -4.40 -4.65
CA THR A 53 -4.96 -4.73 -6.07
C THR A 53 -3.70 -4.42 -6.90
N LEU A 54 -2.81 -3.54 -6.44
CA LEU A 54 -1.53 -3.26 -7.10
C LEU A 54 -0.50 -4.37 -6.86
N GLU A 55 -0.60 -5.12 -5.76
CA GLU A 55 0.22 -6.33 -5.55
C GLU A 55 -0.05 -7.39 -6.62
N LEU A 56 -1.26 -7.41 -7.19
CA LEU A 56 -1.68 -8.30 -8.27
C LEU A 56 -1.26 -7.81 -9.67
N ALA A 57 -0.70 -6.60 -9.78
CA ALA A 57 -0.09 -6.15 -11.02
C ALA A 57 1.32 -6.77 -11.13
N ASP A 58 1.37 -8.08 -11.34
CA ASP A 58 2.49 -8.66 -12.07
C ASP A 58 2.68 -7.80 -13.34
N PRO A 59 3.85 -7.19 -13.61
CA PRO A 59 4.10 -6.40 -14.82
C PRO A 59 4.06 -7.25 -16.12
N LYS A 60 3.49 -8.46 -16.09
CA LYS A 60 3.34 -9.37 -17.21
C LYS A 60 2.01 -9.26 -17.97
N LEU A 61 1.20 -8.24 -17.71
CA LEU A 61 0.17 -7.84 -18.68
C LEU A 61 0.75 -6.75 -19.58
N THR A 62 1.69 -7.17 -20.42
CA THR A 62 1.84 -6.62 -21.75
C THR A 62 0.44 -6.57 -22.37
N ILE A 63 -0.09 -5.36 -22.49
CA ILE A 63 -1.17 -5.04 -23.41
C ILE A 63 -0.61 -5.31 -24.80
N LYS A 64 -0.82 -6.52 -25.33
CA LYS A 64 -0.81 -6.72 -26.78
C LYS A 64 -2.22 -6.40 -27.26
N ARG A 65 -2.33 -5.21 -27.85
CA ARG A 65 -3.37 -4.90 -28.83
C ARG A 65 -3.31 -5.88 -30.00
#